data_AF-A0A8S1TL22-F1
#
_entry.id   AF-A0A8S1TL22-F1
#
_cell.length_a   1.000
_cell.length_b   1.000
_cell.length_c   1.000
_cell.angle_alpha   90.00
_cell.angle_beta   90.00
_cell.angle_gamma   90.00
#
_symmetry.space_group_name_H-M   'P 1'
#
loop_
_entity.id
_entity.type
_entity.pdbx_description
1 polymer ?
#
loop_
_entity_poly.entity_id
_entity_poly.type
_entity_poly.pdbx_seq_one_letter_code
_entity_poly.pdbx_strand_id
1 'polypeptide(L)'
;MSQFVDYEWKKECEGIIWDYIYNPPRKIRTKYLISRTNEKEIMYTLDGCSLKIDRIIGPSKELDLMNNLEQIKHLQWIGQYGQNNVKIGKWIIRWNGETLKDVGGQYSNDGKKQGRWIELFSNYWNKALELDMLILSEPFPISSLDYGFASLNITFNSCQVSCSRIIFIKKFQNLILMMNKFLDYIQFEPQ
;
A
#
# COMPACT_ATOMS: atom_id res chain seq x y z
N MET A 1 7.79 24.03 14.60
CA MET A 1 6.79 23.73 15.65
C MET A 1 5.96 22.57 15.17
N SER A 2 6.14 21.39 15.76
CA SER A 2 5.26 20.25 15.46
C SER A 2 3.92 20.50 16.14
N GLN A 3 2.85 20.68 15.37
CA GLN A 3 1.51 20.82 15.94
C GLN A 3 1.09 19.46 16.48
N PHE A 4 0.84 19.39 17.79
CA PHE A 4 0.30 18.18 18.40
C PHE A 4 -1.10 17.93 17.83
N VAL A 5 -1.30 16.77 17.21
CA VAL A 5 -2.63 16.34 16.76
C VAL A 5 -3.38 15.81 17.97
N ASP A 6 -4.51 16.44 18.29
CA ASP A 6 -5.39 15.98 19.36
C ASP A 6 -6.22 14.77 18.88
N TYR A 7 -6.15 13.68 19.65
CA TYR A 7 -6.85 12.43 19.35
C TYR A 7 -8.02 12.22 20.31
N GLU A 8 -9.20 11.89 19.77
CA GLU A 8 -10.39 11.57 20.57
C GLU A 8 -10.24 10.22 21.27
N TRP A 9 -9.68 9.22 20.56
CA TRP A 9 -9.37 7.90 21.12
C TRP A 9 -8.30 7.19 20.30
N LYS A 10 -7.64 6.22 20.94
CA LYS A 10 -6.65 5.31 20.33
C LYS A 10 -6.92 3.88 20.78
N LYS A 11 -6.69 2.91 19.89
CA LYS A 11 -6.81 1.48 20.17
C LYS A 11 -5.67 0.72 19.48
N GLU A 12 -4.99 -0.13 20.24
CA GLU A 12 -4.07 -1.11 19.69
C GLU A 12 -4.85 -2.32 19.16
N CYS A 13 -4.47 -2.78 17.97
CA CYS A 13 -5.08 -3.91 17.28
C CYS A 13 -4.00 -4.87 16.79
N GLU A 14 -4.35 -6.14 16.62
CA GLU A 14 -3.47 -7.13 15.97
C GLU A 14 -3.82 -7.26 14.49
N GLY A 15 -2.78 -7.25 13.67
CA GLY A 15 -2.88 -7.33 12.22
C GLY A 15 -1.91 -8.33 11.64
N ILE A 16 -2.07 -8.55 10.34
CA ILE A 16 -1.27 -9.46 9.53
C ILE A 16 -0.60 -8.63 8.44
N ILE A 17 0.72 -8.81 8.31
CA ILE A 17 1.53 -8.36 7.19
C ILE A 17 2.19 -9.58 6.53
N TRP A 18 2.49 -9.46 5.24
CA TRP A 18 3.22 -10.49 4.51
C TRP A 18 4.67 -10.04 4.31
N ASP A 19 5.60 -10.92 4.68
CA ASP A 19 7.03 -10.72 4.48
C ASP A 19 7.47 -11.45 3.22
N TYR A 20 7.84 -10.65 2.23
CA TYR A 20 8.23 -11.08 0.90
C TYR A 20 9.73 -11.34 0.75
N ILE A 21 10.51 -11.20 1.83
CA ILE A 21 11.92 -11.59 1.83
C ILE A 21 12.05 -13.11 1.64
N TYR A 22 11.03 -13.87 2.06
CA TYR A 22 10.97 -15.32 1.95
C TYR A 22 10.19 -15.80 0.72
N ASN A 23 10.56 -16.95 0.18
CA ASN A 23 9.82 -17.65 -0.87
C ASN A 23 9.45 -19.08 -0.39
N PRO A 24 8.17 -19.38 -0.10
CA PRO A 24 7.00 -18.51 -0.27
C PRO A 24 6.95 -17.37 0.77
N PRO A 25 6.19 -16.29 0.50
CA PRO A 25 6.02 -15.19 1.45
C PRO A 25 5.47 -15.67 2.80
N ARG A 26 6.00 -15.11 3.89
CA ARG A 26 5.65 -15.51 5.25
C ARG A 26 4.61 -14.57 5.84
N LYS A 27 3.62 -15.13 6.52
CA LYS A 27 2.65 -14.37 7.31
C LYS A 27 3.27 -13.95 8.65
N ILE A 28 3.30 -12.65 8.95
CA ILE A 28 3.76 -12.09 10.22
C ILE A 28 2.58 -11.44 10.93
N ARG A 29 2.43 -11.74 12.22
CA ARG A 29 1.49 -11.01 13.09
C ARG A 29 2.21 -9.81 13.66
N THR A 30 1.56 -8.66 13.62
CA THR A 30 2.09 -7.42 14.18
C THR A 30 0.98 -6.63 14.87
N LYS A 31 1.37 -5.64 15.67
CA LYS A 31 0.45 -4.71 16.31
C LYS A 31 0.42 -3.41 15.52
N TYR A 32 -0.75 -2.79 15.44
CA TYR A 32 -0.92 -1.48 14.81
C TYR A 32 -1.89 -0.65 15.64
N LEU A 33 -1.80 0.66 15.49
CA LEU A 33 -2.65 1.62 16.20
C LEU A 33 -3.73 2.14 15.26
N ILE A 34 -4.95 2.18 15.76
CA ILE A 34 -6.06 2.92 15.15
C ILE A 34 -6.37 4.10 16.05
N SER A 35 -6.46 5.28 15.47
CA SER A 35 -6.80 6.50 16.21
C SER A 35 -7.84 7.32 15.45
N ARG A 36 -8.65 8.07 16.20
CA ARG A 36 -9.61 9.02 15.63
C ARG A 36 -9.22 10.44 15.99
N THR A 37 -9.25 11.33 15.00
CA THR A 37 -9.00 12.76 15.17
C THR A 37 -10.31 13.52 15.42
N ASN A 38 -10.21 14.73 15.95
CA ASN A 38 -11.34 15.65 16.11
C ASN A 38 -12.02 16.00 14.76
N GLU A 39 -11.29 15.85 13.66
CA GLU A 39 -11.78 16.06 12.29
C GLU A 39 -12.57 14.86 11.74
N LYS A 40 -12.87 13.86 12.59
CA LYS A 40 -13.56 12.62 12.22
C LYS A 40 -12.78 11.82 11.18
N GLU A 41 -11.46 11.87 11.24
CA GLU A 41 -10.58 11.00 10.46
C GLU A 41 -10.13 9.81 11.30
N ILE A 42 -10.02 8.65 10.66
CA ILE A 42 -9.47 7.42 11.24
C ILE A 42 -8.09 7.23 10.65
N MET A 43 -7.08 7.20 11.50
CA MET A 43 -5.70 6.98 11.12
C MET A 43 -5.24 5.61 11.59
N TYR A 44 -4.62 4.87 10.68
CA TYR A 44 -4.01 3.57 10.91
C TYR A 44 -2.49 3.75 10.88
N THR A 45 -1.81 3.37 11.97
CA THR A 45 -0.37 3.59 12.13
C THR A 45 0.32 2.28 12.50
N LEU A 46 1.43 1.97 11.83
CA LEU A 46 2.31 0.85 12.13
C LEU A 46 3.73 1.38 12.33
N ASP A 47 4.34 1.11 13.47
CA ASP A 47 5.71 1.54 13.80
C ASP A 47 5.94 3.05 13.60
N GLY A 48 4.94 3.86 13.95
CA GLY A 48 4.97 5.32 13.76
C GLY A 48 4.67 5.80 12.34
N CYS A 49 4.61 4.90 11.34
CA CYS A 49 4.27 5.23 9.97
C CYS A 49 2.76 5.16 9.71
N SER A 50 2.20 6.18 9.06
CA SER A 50 0.80 6.17 8.62
C SER A 50 0.61 5.17 7.47
N LEU A 51 -0.27 4.20 7.68
CA LEU A 51 -0.69 3.24 6.65
C LEU A 51 -1.86 3.78 5.82
N LYS A 52 -2.82 4.44 6.49
CA LYS A 52 -4.05 4.92 5.87
C LYS A 52 -4.71 6.01 6.72
N ILE A 53 -5.34 6.96 6.05
CA ILE A 53 -6.24 7.94 6.66
C ILE A 53 -7.58 7.85 5.92
N ASP A 54 -8.64 7.52 6.66
CA ASP A 54 -10.02 7.45 6.15
C ASP A 54 -10.90 8.49 6.83
N ARG A 55 -11.78 9.14 6.07
CA ARG A 55 -12.79 10.05 6.65
C ARG A 55 -14.05 9.29 7.05
N ILE A 56 -14.55 9.54 8.26
CA ILE A 56 -15.83 9.00 8.71
C ILE A 56 -16.95 9.81 8.07
N ILE A 57 -17.66 9.18 7.13
CA ILE A 57 -18.85 9.75 6.51
C ILE A 57 -20.07 9.21 7.28
N GLY A 58 -20.71 10.06 8.07
CA GLY A 58 -21.92 9.73 8.84
C GLY A 58 -21.77 9.73 10.37
N PRO A 59 -22.90 9.72 11.12
CA PRO A 59 -22.90 9.98 12.56
C PRO A 59 -22.36 8.85 13.44
N SER A 60 -22.24 7.61 12.95
CA SER A 60 -21.64 6.51 13.71
C SER A 60 -21.41 5.32 12.77
N LYS A 61 -20.31 5.35 12.02
CA LYS A 61 -19.89 4.17 11.29
C LYS A 61 -19.10 3.30 12.27
N GLU A 62 -19.64 2.13 12.62
CA GLU A 62 -18.83 1.11 13.27
C GLU A 62 -17.59 0.86 12.42
N LEU A 63 -16.44 0.86 13.08
CA LEU A 63 -15.16 0.65 12.42
C LEU A 63 -15.10 -0.79 11.95
N ASP A 64 -15.04 -0.97 10.64
CA ASP A 64 -14.73 -2.26 10.05
C ASP A 64 -13.25 -2.55 10.31
N LEU A 65 -12.98 -3.29 11.39
CA LEU A 65 -11.63 -3.63 11.83
C LEU A 65 -11.04 -4.67 10.87
N MET A 66 -10.34 -4.18 9.85
CA MET A 66 -9.57 -5.03 8.95
C MET A 66 -8.31 -5.53 9.64
N ASN A 67 -8.12 -6.85 9.68
CA ASN A 67 -6.92 -7.47 10.24
C ASN A 67 -5.77 -7.60 9.21
N ASN A 68 -6.03 -7.37 7.92
CA ASN A 68 -5.00 -7.42 6.89
C ASN A 68 -4.48 -6.01 6.61
N LEU A 69 -3.22 -5.75 6.95
CA LEU A 69 -2.59 -4.44 6.79
C LEU A 69 -2.39 -4.05 5.32
N GLU A 70 -2.23 -5.02 4.41
CA GLU A 70 -2.18 -4.76 2.97
C GLU A 70 -3.54 -4.27 2.46
N GLN A 71 -4.64 -4.84 2.96
CA GLN A 71 -5.97 -4.32 2.64
C GLN A 71 -6.15 -2.91 3.19
N ILE A 72 -5.76 -2.65 4.44
CA ILE A 72 -5.83 -1.29 5.00
C ILE A 72 -5.09 -0.30 4.10
N LYS A 73 -3.86 -0.63 3.69
CA LYS A 73 -3.00 0.25 2.91
C LYS A 73 -3.50 0.48 1.48
N HIS A 74 -3.94 -0.57 0.80
CA HIS A 74 -4.17 -0.54 -0.64
C HIS A 74 -5.64 -0.54 -1.05
N LEU A 75 -6.57 -0.96 -0.18
CA LEU A 75 -7.98 -1.11 -0.50
C LEU A 75 -8.75 0.21 -0.36
N GLN A 76 -9.42 0.60 -1.44
CA GLN A 76 -10.31 1.75 -1.47
C GLN A 76 -11.66 1.36 -2.06
N TRP A 77 -12.74 1.67 -1.33
CA TRP A 77 -14.11 1.52 -1.82
C TRP A 77 -14.57 2.84 -2.42
N ILE A 78 -15.01 2.81 -3.67
CA ILE A 78 -15.48 4.00 -4.40
C ILE A 78 -16.94 3.79 -4.78
N GLY A 79 -17.76 4.75 -4.40
CA GLY A 79 -19.18 4.77 -4.74
C GLY A 79 -19.82 6.07 -4.28
N GLN A 80 -21.13 6.14 -4.39
CA GLN A 80 -21.90 7.32 -4.02
C GLN A 80 -22.58 7.12 -2.68
N TYR A 81 -22.69 8.22 -1.93
CA TYR A 81 -23.52 8.31 -0.74
C TYR A 81 -24.75 9.14 -1.06
N GLY A 82 -25.92 8.65 -0.66
CA GLY A 82 -27.19 9.35 -0.76
C GLY A 82 -27.47 10.20 0.48
N GLN A 83 -28.76 10.51 0.68
CA GLN A 83 -29.23 11.19 1.88
C GLN A 83 -28.86 10.39 3.14
N ASN A 84 -28.59 11.09 4.23
CA ASN A 84 -28.17 10.50 5.52
C ASN A 84 -26.89 9.65 5.46
N ASN A 85 -26.00 9.91 4.49
CA ASN A 85 -24.73 9.18 4.33
C ASN A 85 -24.89 7.67 4.10
N VAL A 86 -26.01 7.28 3.48
CA VAL A 86 -26.28 5.89 3.12
C VAL A 86 -25.58 5.55 1.79
N LYS A 87 -24.93 4.39 1.68
CA LYS A 87 -24.32 3.95 0.42
C LYS A 87 -25.40 3.67 -0.63
N ILE A 88 -25.27 4.21 -1.83
CA ILE A 88 -26.22 4.00 -2.93
C ILE A 88 -25.49 3.69 -4.24
N GLY A 89 -26.21 3.10 -5.19
CA GLY A 89 -25.73 2.90 -6.56
C GLY A 89 -24.57 1.91 -6.67
N LYS A 90 -23.76 2.05 -7.71
CA LYS A 90 -22.64 1.14 -7.99
C LYS A 90 -21.44 1.46 -7.10
N TRP A 91 -20.88 0.43 -6.49
CA TRP A 91 -19.68 0.46 -5.69
C TRP A 91 -18.62 -0.42 -6.31
N ILE A 92 -17.45 0.16 -6.53
CA ILE A 92 -16.28 -0.51 -7.10
C ILE A 92 -15.13 -0.46 -6.11
N ILE A 93 -14.13 -1.30 -6.36
CA ILE A 93 -12.91 -1.35 -5.55
C ILE A 93 -11.74 -0.83 -6.36
N ARG A 94 -10.89 -0.01 -5.72
CA ARG A 94 -9.52 0.22 -6.14
C ARG A 94 -8.52 -0.49 -5.23
N TRP A 95 -7.52 -1.10 -5.84
CA TRP A 95 -6.39 -1.72 -5.17
C TRP A 95 -5.11 -1.03 -5.65
N ASN A 96 -4.38 -0.38 -4.75
CA ASN A 96 -3.14 0.33 -5.09
C ASN A 96 -3.30 1.33 -6.27
N GLY A 97 -4.43 2.04 -6.31
CA GLY A 97 -4.77 2.99 -7.38
C GLY A 97 -5.46 2.37 -8.61
N GLU A 98 -5.40 1.06 -8.79
CA GLU A 98 -6.02 0.37 -9.94
C GLU A 98 -7.44 -0.06 -9.64
N THR A 99 -8.35 0.10 -10.60
CA THR A 99 -9.74 -0.35 -10.44
C THR A 99 -9.85 -1.84 -10.76
N LEU A 100 -10.28 -2.63 -9.78
CA LEU A 100 -10.50 -4.06 -9.97
C LEU A 100 -11.78 -4.28 -10.78
N LYS A 101 -11.66 -4.99 -11.91
CA LYS A 101 -12.80 -5.39 -12.73
C LYS A 101 -13.58 -6.48 -12.00
N ASP A 102 -14.91 -6.43 -12.13
CA ASP A 102 -15.82 -7.45 -11.58
C ASP A 102 -15.74 -7.64 -10.06
N VAL A 103 -15.32 -6.61 -9.31
CA VAL A 103 -15.35 -6.60 -7.84
C VAL A 103 -16.21 -5.45 -7.34
N GLY A 104 -16.96 -5.70 -6.27
CA GLY A 104 -17.94 -4.78 -5.70
C GLY A 104 -19.38 -5.20 -6.01
N GLY A 105 -20.28 -4.24 -6.12
CA GLY A 105 -21.69 -4.51 -6.35
C GLY A 105 -22.54 -3.24 -6.34
N GLN A 106 -23.84 -3.39 -6.15
CA GLN A 106 -24.79 -2.28 -6.12
C GLN A 106 -25.48 -2.18 -4.76
N TYR A 107 -25.72 -0.96 -4.30
CA TYR A 107 -26.62 -0.69 -3.17
C TYR A 107 -27.92 -0.08 -3.68
N SER A 108 -29.03 -0.40 -3.02
CA SER A 108 -30.31 0.27 -3.17
C SER A 108 -30.27 1.70 -2.60
N ASN A 109 -31.29 2.50 -2.88
CA ASN A 109 -31.45 3.83 -2.28
C ASN A 109 -31.58 3.79 -0.75
N ASP A 110 -32.02 2.66 -0.19
CA ASP A 110 -32.12 2.42 1.25
C ASP A 110 -30.86 1.81 1.88
N GLY A 111 -29.75 1.70 1.12
CA GLY A 111 -28.48 1.19 1.65
C GLY A 111 -28.34 -0.32 1.73
N LYS A 112 -29.23 -1.09 1.10
CA LYS A 112 -29.15 -2.56 1.07
C LYS A 112 -28.35 -3.03 -0.13
N LYS A 113 -27.46 -4.01 0.06
CA LYS A 113 -26.75 -4.65 -1.07
C LYS A 113 -27.79 -5.29 -2.02
N GLN A 114 -27.60 -5.09 -3.32
CA GLN A 114 -28.46 -5.63 -4.38
C GLN A 114 -27.64 -6.44 -5.38
N GLY A 115 -28.24 -7.53 -5.88
CA GLY A 115 -27.66 -8.36 -6.93
C GLY A 115 -26.40 -9.11 -6.50
N ARG A 116 -25.51 -9.34 -7.47
CA ARG A 116 -24.24 -10.03 -7.24
C ARG A 116 -23.25 -9.08 -6.57
N TRP A 117 -22.81 -9.44 -5.37
CA TRP A 117 -21.78 -8.72 -4.64
C TRP A 117 -20.52 -9.58 -4.57
N ILE A 118 -19.41 -9.06 -5.11
CA ILE A 118 -18.13 -9.77 -5.16
C ILE A 118 -17.20 -9.08 -4.16
N GLU A 119 -16.87 -9.81 -3.10
CA GLU A 119 -15.94 -9.35 -2.07
C GLU A 119 -14.52 -9.83 -2.36
N LEU A 120 -13.54 -9.05 -1.95
CA LEU A 120 -12.17 -9.52 -1.95
C LEU A 120 -11.97 -10.48 -0.79
N PHE A 121 -11.46 -11.67 -1.10
CA PHE A 121 -10.97 -12.59 -0.10
C PHE A 121 -9.87 -11.92 0.73
N SER A 122 -9.75 -12.31 2.00
CA SER A 122 -8.77 -11.75 2.94
C SER A 122 -7.32 -11.84 2.44
N ASN A 123 -7.03 -12.72 1.47
CA ASN A 123 -5.68 -12.98 0.94
C ASN A 123 -5.52 -12.57 -0.53
N TYR A 124 -6.32 -11.61 -1.02
CA TYR A 124 -6.34 -11.23 -2.44
C TYR A 124 -4.98 -10.79 -3.02
N TRP A 125 -4.02 -10.37 -2.18
CA TRP A 125 -2.69 -9.92 -2.60
C TRP A 125 -1.92 -10.93 -3.47
N ASN A 126 -2.11 -12.25 -3.27
CA ASN A 126 -1.37 -13.30 -3.99
C ASN A 126 -1.48 -13.17 -5.52
N LYS A 127 -2.61 -12.70 -6.04
CA LYS A 127 -2.83 -12.61 -7.49
C LYS A 127 -2.21 -11.37 -8.14
N ALA A 128 -1.99 -10.30 -7.38
CA ALA A 128 -1.35 -9.09 -7.90
C ALA A 128 0.13 -9.35 -8.24
N LEU A 129 0.80 -10.20 -7.44
CA LEU A 129 2.21 -10.55 -7.66
C LEU A 129 2.44 -11.55 -8.78
N GLU A 130 1.49 -12.45 -9.07
CA GLU A 130 1.62 -13.33 -10.24
C GLU A 130 1.73 -12.54 -11.55
N LEU A 131 0.99 -11.42 -11.67
CA LEU A 131 1.07 -10.54 -12.84
C LEU A 131 2.41 -9.78 -12.92
N ASP A 132 2.92 -9.26 -11.80
CA ASP A 132 4.22 -8.56 -11.80
C ASP A 132 5.40 -9.52 -11.99
N MET A 133 5.33 -10.74 -11.45
CA MET A 133 6.36 -11.76 -11.66
C MET A 133 6.39 -12.27 -13.11
N LEU A 134 5.23 -12.41 -13.75
CA LEU A 134 5.16 -12.81 -15.16
C LEU A 134 5.74 -11.74 -16.09
N ILE A 135 5.45 -10.46 -15.83
CA ILE A 135 6.05 -9.32 -16.58
C ILE A 135 7.58 -9.25 -16.40
N LEU A 136 8.12 -9.76 -15.29
CA LEU A 136 9.56 -9.82 -15.04
C LEU A 136 10.25 -11.09 -15.54
N SER A 137 9.48 -12.10 -15.98
CA SER A 137 9.99 -13.41 -16.39
C SER A 137 10.08 -13.63 -17.89
N GLU A 138 9.50 -12.74 -18.71
CA GLU A 138 9.69 -12.84 -20.16
C GLU A 138 11.15 -12.49 -20.53
N PRO A 139 11.91 -13.45 -21.11
CA PRO A 139 13.23 -13.15 -21.60
C PRO A 139 13.09 -12.20 -22.78
N PHE A 140 13.54 -10.95 -22.62
CA PHE A 140 13.74 -10.08 -23.78
C PHE A 140 14.63 -10.82 -24.79
N PRO A 141 14.21 -10.95 -26.07
CA PRO A 141 15.05 -11.57 -27.07
C PRO A 141 16.32 -10.72 -27.23
N ILE A 142 17.47 -11.28 -26.84
CA ILE A 142 18.80 -10.64 -26.90
C ILE A 142 19.34 -10.64 -28.35
N SER A 143 18.47 -10.58 -29.35
CA SER A 143 18.89 -10.46 -30.75
C SER A 143 18.79 -8.99 -31.17
N SER A 144 19.96 -8.34 -31.28
CA SER A 144 20.25 -7.05 -31.93
C SER A 144 20.16 -5.74 -31.12
N LEU A 145 20.94 -5.62 -30.05
CA LEU A 145 21.36 -4.29 -29.55
C LEU A 145 22.89 -4.21 -29.54
N ASP A 146 23.44 -3.29 -30.34
CA ASP A 146 24.82 -2.83 -30.24
C ASP A 146 25.04 -2.27 -28.83
N TYR A 147 25.86 -2.95 -28.04
CA TYR A 147 26.20 -2.54 -26.68
C TYR A 147 27.21 -1.38 -26.71
N GLY A 148 26.71 -0.14 -26.60
CA GLY A 148 27.50 0.99 -26.13
C GLY A 148 27.70 0.88 -24.62
N PHE A 149 28.95 0.68 -24.17
CA PHE A 149 29.29 0.70 -22.74
C PHE A 149 29.27 2.14 -22.22
N ALA A 150 28.25 2.51 -21.45
CA ALA A 150 28.27 3.72 -20.64
C ALA A 150 28.63 3.35 -19.19
N SER A 151 29.72 3.92 -18.68
CA SER A 151 30.07 3.85 -17.26
C SER A 151 29.45 5.06 -16.55
N LEU A 152 28.78 4.82 -15.42
CA LEU A 152 28.26 5.87 -14.55
C LEU A 152 29.11 5.89 -13.28
N ASN A 153 29.88 6.96 -13.10
CA ASN A 153 30.61 7.21 -11.86
C ASN A 153 29.77 8.15 -10.99
N ILE A 154 29.37 7.70 -9.81
CA ILE A 154 28.68 8.53 -8.82
C ILE A 154 29.64 8.71 -7.65
N THR A 155 29.89 9.97 -7.28
CA THR A 155 30.75 10.31 -6.14
C THR A 155 29.89 10.94 -5.06
N PHE A 156 29.98 10.45 -3.83
CA PHE A 156 29.28 11.03 -2.67
C PHE A 156 30.23 11.10 -1.48
N ASN A 157 30.42 12.30 -0.91
CA ASN A 157 31.21 12.57 0.30
C ASN A 157 32.52 11.76 0.39
N SER A 158 33.41 11.95 -0.58
CA SER A 158 34.75 11.30 -0.70
C SER A 158 34.79 9.79 -0.99
N CYS A 159 33.65 9.11 -1.13
CA CYS A 159 33.61 7.70 -1.52
C CYS A 159 33.23 7.56 -3.01
N GLN A 160 34.08 6.89 -3.79
CA GLN A 160 33.81 6.56 -5.20
C GLN A 160 33.25 5.13 -5.29
N VAL A 161 32.03 5.01 -5.82
CA VAL A 161 31.45 3.71 -6.16
C VAL A 161 31.44 3.58 -7.68
N SER A 162 32.30 2.71 -8.19
CA SER A 162 32.34 2.31 -9.59
C SER A 162 31.52 1.03 -9.77
N CYS A 163 30.48 1.07 -10.61
CA CYS A 163 29.63 -0.09 -10.86
C CYS A 163 29.65 -0.43 -12.35
N SER A 164 30.45 -1.43 -12.72
CA SER A 164 30.63 -1.91 -14.09
C SER A 164 29.73 -3.12 -14.38
N ARG A 165 28.41 -2.87 -14.45
CA ARG A 165 27.39 -3.65 -15.19
C ARG A 165 26.01 -3.13 -14.81
N ILE A 166 25.35 -2.41 -15.70
CA ILE A 166 23.98 -1.93 -15.49
C ILE A 166 23.04 -2.62 -16.48
N ILE A 167 22.19 -3.50 -15.98
CA ILE A 167 20.94 -3.87 -16.65
C ILE A 167 19.90 -2.81 -16.23
N PHE A 168 19.70 -1.84 -17.13
CA PHE A 168 18.74 -0.71 -17.06
C PHE A 168 17.30 -1.28 -17.24
N ILE A 169 16.19 -0.94 -16.55
CA ILE A 169 15.75 0.32 -15.91
C ILE A 169 14.89 0.14 -14.61
N LYS A 170 14.21 -1.00 -14.36
CA LYS A 170 13.29 -1.09 -13.18
C LYS A 170 13.95 -1.49 -11.85
N LYS A 171 15.03 -2.29 -11.87
CA LYS A 171 15.80 -2.61 -10.64
C LYS A 171 16.44 -1.37 -10.03
N PHE A 172 16.76 -0.36 -10.84
CA PHE A 172 17.41 0.85 -10.37
C PHE A 172 16.49 1.73 -9.52
N GLN A 173 15.18 1.78 -9.81
CA GLN A 173 14.23 2.51 -8.96
C GLN A 173 14.09 1.88 -7.57
N ASN A 174 14.02 0.54 -7.49
CA ASN A 174 13.98 -0.16 -6.19
C ASN A 174 15.32 -0.09 -5.45
N LEU A 175 16.45 -0.10 -6.17
CA LEU A 175 17.77 0.08 -5.57
C LEU A 175 17.96 1.51 -5.05
N ILE A 176 17.52 2.53 -5.79
CA ILE A 176 17.49 3.93 -5.33
C ILE A 176 16.59 4.05 -4.08
N LEU A 177 15.40 3.43 -4.10
CA LEU A 177 14.48 3.45 -2.96
C LEU A 177 15.08 2.75 -1.73
N MET A 178 15.81 1.64 -1.94
CA MET A 178 16.50 0.89 -0.90
C MET A 178 17.71 1.66 -0.35
N MET A 179 18.48 2.33 -1.21
CA MET A 179 19.62 3.16 -0.82
C MET A 179 19.17 4.42 -0.06
N ASN A 180 18.07 5.06 -0.46
CA ASN A 180 17.52 6.21 0.27
C ASN A 180 17.07 5.80 1.68
N LYS A 181 16.36 4.67 1.82
CA LYS A 181 15.99 4.13 3.14
C LYS A 181 17.19 3.76 4.02
N PHE A 182 18.28 3.29 3.40
CA PHE A 182 19.51 2.97 4.12
C PHE A 182 20.26 4.23 4.58
N LEU A 183 20.23 5.30 3.79
CA LEU A 183 20.81 6.59 4.17
C LEU A 183 20.02 7.28 5.29
N ASP A 184 18.70 7.21 5.26
CA ASP A 184 17.83 7.69 6.34
C ASP A 184 18.11 6.94 7.66
N TYR A 185 18.47 5.66 7.57
CA TYR A 185 18.84 4.83 8.73
C TYR A 185 20.20 5.24 9.33
N ILE A 186 21.19 5.58 8.51
CA ILE A 186 22.53 6.00 8.97
C ILE A 186 22.51 7.39 9.64
N GLN A 187 21.57 8.27 9.26
CA GLN A 187 21.45 9.60 9.88
C GLN A 187 20.80 9.60 11.27
N PHE A 188 20.37 8.43 11.78
CA PHE A 188 19.65 8.31 13.04
C PHE A 188 20.42 7.58 14.16
N GLU A 189 21.73 7.39 14.06
CA GLU A 189 22.52 7.04 15.25
C GLU A 189 22.74 8.29 16.13
N PRO A 190 22.20 8.33 17.37
CA PRO A 190 22.53 9.38 18.30
C PRO A 190 23.96 9.18 18.83
N GLN A 191 24.73 10.27 18.89
CA GLN A 191 25.94 10.32 19.72
C GLN A 191 25.59 10.29 21.21
#